data_AF-A0A2M8N4L5-F1
#
_entry.id   AF-A0A2M8N4L5-F1
#
_cell.length_a   1.000
_cell.length_b   1.000
_cell.length_c   1.000
_cell.angle_alpha   90.00
_cell.angle_beta   90.00
_cell.angle_gamma   90.00
#
_symmetry.space_group_name_H-M   'P 1'
#
loop_
_entity.id
_entity.type
_entity.pdbx_description
1 polymer ?
#
loop_
_entity_poly.entity_id
_entity_poly.type
_entity_poly.pdbx_seq_one_letter_code
_entity_poly.pdbx_strand_id
1 'polypeptide(L)'
;GVIMVFAPGYEVGSASFDLAVALSRITFPYLWCIALVSLCSGILHVNHQFAASAATPILLNVALIASLFILTPWTNTPAHALAYGVLGAGFIQLFFMVWQVRRI
;
A
#
# COMPACT_ATOMS: atom_id res chain seq x y z
N GLY A 1 10.54 14.92 -25.15
CA GLY A 1 9.26 14.35 -24.69
C GLY A 1 8.94 14.95 -23.33
N VAL A 2 7.67 15.25 -23.06
CA VAL A 2 7.19 16.01 -21.88
C VAL A 2 7.68 15.44 -20.53
N ILE A 3 8.08 14.18 -20.50
CA ILE A 3 8.60 13.43 -19.34
C ILE A 3 9.89 14.05 -18.76
N MET A 4 10.80 14.57 -19.60
CA MET A 4 12.05 15.19 -19.12
C MET A 4 11.83 16.51 -18.36
N VAL A 5 10.70 17.19 -18.57
CA VAL A 5 10.39 18.46 -17.90
C VAL A 5 9.89 18.23 -16.46
N PHE A 6 9.23 17.09 -16.20
CA PHE A 6 8.64 16.78 -14.90
C PHE A 6 9.51 15.88 -14.01
N ALA A 7 10.43 15.11 -14.57
CA ALA A 7 11.27 14.19 -13.79
C ALA A 7 12.68 14.00 -14.38
N PRO A 8 13.54 15.02 -14.37
CA PRO A 8 14.89 14.98 -14.96
C PRO A 8 15.87 13.96 -14.30
N GLY A 9 15.44 13.22 -13.26
CA GLY A 9 16.22 12.17 -12.61
C GLY A 9 15.69 10.73 -12.82
N TYR A 10 14.56 10.56 -13.51
CA TYR A 10 13.92 9.27 -13.80
C TYR A 10 14.09 8.87 -15.28
N GLU A 11 15.25 9.18 -15.84
CA GLU A 11 15.59 8.68 -17.17
C GLU A 11 15.77 7.15 -17.13
N VAL A 12 15.40 6.49 -18.23
CA VAL A 12 15.55 5.03 -18.36
C VAL A 12 17.04 4.68 -18.23
N GLY A 13 17.39 3.88 -17.21
CA GLY A 13 18.76 3.51 -16.89
C GLY A 13 19.41 4.30 -15.75
N SER A 14 18.70 5.24 -15.10
CA SER A 14 19.19 5.87 -13.86
C SER A 14 19.01 4.94 -12.66
N ALA A 15 19.88 5.07 -11.65
CA ALA A 15 19.76 4.29 -10.41
C ALA A 15 18.41 4.52 -9.69
N SER A 16 17.81 5.71 -9.84
CA SER A 16 16.48 6.04 -9.30
C SER A 16 15.36 5.33 -10.05
N PHE A 17 15.48 5.16 -11.37
CA PHE A 17 14.54 4.41 -12.18
C PHE A 17 14.55 2.92 -11.80
N ASP A 18 15.73 2.32 -11.71
CA ASP A 18 15.87 0.90 -11.33
C ASP A 18 15.34 0.64 -9.91
N LEU A 19 15.61 1.55 -8.97
CA LEU A 19 15.08 1.48 -7.62
C LEU A 19 13.55 1.58 -7.62
N ALA A 20 12.97 2.51 -8.39
CA ALA A 20 11.52 2.66 -8.47
C ALA A 20 10.85 1.43 -9.09
N VAL A 21 11.46 0.82 -10.12
CA VAL A 21 10.98 -0.44 -10.70
C VAL A 21 11.03 -1.56 -9.65
N ALA A 22 12.13 -1.70 -8.90
CA ALA A 22 12.26 -2.71 -7.86
C ALA A 22 11.20 -2.54 -6.75
N LEU A 23 11.01 -1.32 -6.24
CA LEU A 23 10.00 -1.02 -5.22
C LEU A 23 8.59 -1.26 -5.74
N SER A 24 8.31 -0.89 -6.99
CA SER A 24 7.01 -1.11 -7.62
C SER A 24 6.69 -2.60 -7.76
N ARG A 25 7.68 -3.46 -8.02
CA ARG A 25 7.49 -4.92 -8.05
C ARG A 25 7.15 -5.47 -6.67
N ILE A 26 7.70 -4.91 -5.60
CA ILE A 26 7.39 -5.30 -4.21
C ILE A 26 5.97 -4.86 -3.83
N THR A 27 5.56 -3.64 -4.23
CA THR A 27 4.22 -3.13 -3.93
C THR A 27 3.15 -3.62 -4.88
N PHE A 28 3.49 -4.19 -6.03
CA PHE A 28 2.50 -4.67 -7.01
C PHE A 28 1.42 -5.61 -6.42
N PRO A 29 1.74 -6.61 -5.58
CA PRO A 29 0.73 -7.48 -5.00
C PRO A 29 -0.25 -6.76 -4.05
N TYR A 30 0.11 -5.60 -3.51
CA TYR A 30 -0.82 -4.76 -2.74
C TYR A 30 -2.02 -4.30 -3.57
N LEU A 31 -1.86 -4.12 -4.89
CA LEU A 31 -2.95 -3.72 -5.78
C LEU A 31 -4.10 -4.74 -5.79
N TRP A 32 -3.78 -6.03 -5.73
CA TRP A 32 -4.78 -7.08 -5.63
C TRP A 32 -5.53 -7.02 -4.29
N CYS A 33 -4.82 -6.75 -3.19
CA CYS A 33 -5.41 -6.61 -1.86
C CYS A 33 -6.34 -5.40 -1.78
N ILE A 34 -5.89 -4.23 -2.24
CA ILE A 34 -6.68 -2.99 -2.16
C ILE A 34 -7.90 -3.03 -3.08
N ALA A 35 -7.84 -3.74 -4.21
CA ALA A 35 -8.99 -3.99 -5.06
C ALA A 35 -10.09 -4.77 -4.32
N LEU A 36 -9.73 -5.83 -3.60
CA LEU A 36 -10.67 -6.61 -2.78
C LEU A 36 -11.22 -5.80 -1.59
N VAL A 37 -10.36 -5.02 -0.92
CA VAL A 37 -10.77 -4.09 0.14
C VAL A 37 -11.79 -3.07 -0.39
N SER A 38 -11.56 -2.52 -1.59
CA SER A 38 -12.50 -1.60 -2.24
C SER A 38 -13.83 -2.26 -2.57
N LEU A 39 -13.81 -3.53 -2.98
CA LEU A 39 -15.04 -4.30 -3.23
C LEU A 39 -15.83 -4.52 -1.92
N CYS A 40 -15.16 -4.98 -0.85
CA CYS A 40 -15.78 -5.15 0.47
C CYS A 40 -16.34 -3.84 1.02
N SER A 41 -15.61 -2.74 0.84
CA SER A 41 -16.05 -1.39 1.20
C SER A 41 -17.37 -1.02 0.50
N GLY A 42 -17.50 -1.33 -0.79
CA GLY A 42 -18.75 -1.13 -1.54
C GLY A 42 -19.93 -1.91 -0.96
N ILE A 43 -19.72 -3.17 -0.54
CA ILE A 43 -20.74 -4.00 0.10
C ILE A 43 -21.17 -3.40 1.46
N LEU A 44 -20.21 -2.95 2.27
CA LEU A 44 -20.46 -2.33 3.57
C LEU A 44 -21.22 -1.00 3.45
N HIS A 45 -20.95 -0.22 2.40
CA HIS A 45 -21.67 1.03 2.12
C HIS A 45 -23.17 0.79 1.89
N VAL A 46 -23.54 -0.29 1.18
CA VAL A 46 -24.95 -0.65 0.97
C VAL A 46 -25.62 -1.09 2.28
N ASN A 47 -24.86 -1.68 3.21
CA ASN A 47 -25.34 -2.11 4.53
C ASN A 47 -25.24 -1.02 5.62
N HIS A 48 -25.07 0.25 5.22
CA HIS A 48 -24.92 1.40 6.13
C HIS A 48 -23.75 1.33 7.13
N GLN A 49 -22.74 0.49 6.89
CA GLN A 49 -21.55 0.35 7.73
C GLN A 49 -20.36 1.18 7.21
N PHE A 50 -20.45 2.50 7.27
CA PHE A 50 -19.43 3.42 6.72
C PHE A 50 -18.16 3.55 7.57
N ALA A 51 -18.27 3.33 8.90
CA ALA A 51 -17.15 3.48 9.83
C ALA A 51 -16.02 2.48 9.55
N ALA A 52 -16.38 1.28 9.09
CA ALA A 52 -15.49 0.22 8.64
C ALA A 52 -14.53 0.68 7.55
N SER A 53 -15.09 1.26 6.48
CA SER A 53 -14.35 1.72 5.30
C SER A 53 -13.47 2.92 5.61
N ALA A 54 -13.91 3.82 6.48
CA ALA A 54 -13.14 4.98 6.90
C ALA A 54 -11.86 4.63 7.69
N ALA A 55 -11.80 3.47 8.34
CA ALA A 55 -10.63 3.04 9.11
C ALA A 55 -9.47 2.50 8.22
N THR A 56 -9.78 2.10 6.99
CA THR A 56 -8.81 1.54 6.02
C THR A 56 -7.56 2.40 5.80
N PRO A 57 -7.65 3.72 5.50
CA PRO A 57 -6.47 4.57 5.34
C PRO A 57 -5.67 4.78 6.63
N ILE A 58 -6.32 4.67 7.80
CA ILE A 58 -5.64 4.76 9.10
C ILE A 58 -4.74 3.55 9.30
N LEU A 59 -5.25 2.34 8.99
CA LEU A 59 -4.46 1.10 9.02
C LEU A 59 -3.22 1.17 8.14
N LEU A 60 -3.34 1.75 6.94
CA LEU A 60 -2.19 1.95 6.04
C LEU A 60 -1.12 2.82 6.70
N ASN A 61 -1.50 3.98 7.22
CA ASN A 61 -0.56 4.91 7.85
C ASN A 61 0.15 4.27 9.06
N VAL A 62 -0.61 3.57 9.91
CA VAL A 62 -0.03 2.85 11.07
C VAL A 62 0.96 1.79 10.61
N ALA A 63 0.63 1.02 9.56
CA ALA A 63 1.52 0.01 9.01
C ALA A 63 2.81 0.61 8.42
N LEU A 64 2.74 1.77 7.76
CA LEU A 64 3.92 2.47 7.24
C LEU A 64 4.82 3.00 8.36
N ILE A 65 4.24 3.59 9.40
CA ILE A 65 5.00 4.06 10.56
C ILE A 65 5.66 2.85 11.25
N ALA A 66 4.90 1.79 11.49
CA ALA A 66 5.43 0.57 12.09
C ALA A 66 6.54 -0.06 11.22
N SER A 67 6.40 -0.07 9.90
CA SER A 67 7.42 -0.62 9.02
C SER A 67 8.70 0.20 9.05
N LEU A 68 8.63 1.52 9.15
CA LEU A 68 9.83 2.35 9.35
C LEU A 68 10.51 2.07 10.69
N PHE A 69 9.78 1.89 11.78
CA PHE A 69 10.40 1.57 13.07
C PHE A 69 11.00 0.15 13.11
N ILE A 70 10.34 -0.82 12.48
CA ILE A 70 10.68 -2.24 12.60
C ILE A 70 11.62 -2.70 11.49
N LEU A 71 11.38 -2.34 10.23
CA LEU A 71 12.10 -2.87 9.06
C LEU A 71 13.31 -2.03 8.66
N THR A 72 13.39 -0.74 9.03
CA THR A 72 14.56 0.10 8.69
C THR A 72 15.92 -0.54 9.04
N PRO A 73 16.10 -1.22 10.21
CA PRO A 73 17.36 -1.89 10.53
C PRO A 73 17.70 -3.09 9.62
N TRP A 74 16.69 -3.67 8.97
CA TRP A 74 16.83 -4.88 8.14
C TRP A 74 16.77 -4.59 6.63
N THR A 75 16.53 -3.35 6.23
CA THR A 75 16.40 -2.96 4.83
C THR A 75 17.50 -1.99 4.40
N ASN A 76 18.00 -2.16 3.17
CA ASN A 76 19.06 -1.31 2.63
C ASN A 76 18.68 0.18 2.53
N THR A 77 17.39 0.49 2.33
CA THR A 77 16.90 1.87 2.31
C THR A 77 15.53 1.98 2.97
N PRO A 78 15.17 3.15 3.55
CA PRO A 78 13.83 3.38 4.10
C PRO A 78 12.71 3.13 3.09
N ALA A 79 12.98 3.32 1.80
CA ALA A 79 12.02 3.06 0.74
C ALA A 79 11.65 1.56 0.65
N HIS A 80 12.59 0.65 0.89
CA HIS A 80 12.28 -0.79 0.96
C HIS A 80 11.42 -1.11 2.19
N ALA A 81 11.72 -0.53 3.35
CA ALA A 81 10.89 -0.69 4.56
C ALA A 81 9.44 -0.23 4.31
N LEU A 82 9.25 0.87 3.60
CA LEU A 82 7.92 1.35 3.19
C LEU A 82 7.26 0.41 2.19
N ALA A 83 7.97 -0.10 1.19
CA ALA A 83 7.40 -1.03 0.20
C ALA A 83 6.86 -2.32 0.85
N TYR A 84 7.60 -2.90 1.79
CA TYR A 84 7.11 -4.03 2.59
C TYR A 84 5.97 -3.62 3.53
N GLY A 85 6.01 -2.39 4.08
CA GLY A 85 4.92 -1.83 4.88
C GLY A 85 3.61 -1.72 4.11
N VAL A 86 3.64 -1.22 2.88
CA VAL A 86 2.47 -1.14 1.97
C VAL A 86 1.91 -2.55 1.71
N LEU A 87 2.78 -3.51 1.38
CA LEU A 87 2.37 -4.88 1.14
C LEU A 87 1.68 -5.49 2.38
N GLY A 88 2.28 -5.34 3.56
CA GLY A 88 1.72 -5.81 4.83
C GLY A 88 0.39 -5.12 5.16
N ALA A 89 0.29 -3.82 4.92
CA ALA A 89 -0.94 -3.06 5.12
C ALA A 89 -2.09 -3.61 4.28
N GLY A 90 -1.84 -3.98 3.02
CA GLY A 90 -2.85 -4.57 2.14
C GLY A 90 -3.46 -5.84 2.73
N PHE A 91 -2.64 -6.74 3.26
CA PHE A 91 -3.12 -7.96 3.90
C PHE A 91 -3.91 -7.68 5.18
N ILE A 92 -3.44 -6.75 6.01
CA ILE A 92 -4.14 -6.34 7.25
C ILE A 92 -5.50 -5.71 6.92
N GLN A 93 -5.55 -4.81 5.94
CA GLN A 93 -6.79 -4.19 5.46
C GLN A 93 -7.76 -5.22 4.91
N LEU A 94 -7.28 -6.15 4.08
CA LEU A 94 -8.10 -7.22 3.51
C LEU A 94 -8.68 -8.11 4.61
N PHE A 95 -7.87 -8.53 5.57
CA PHE A 95 -8.32 -9.34 6.69
C PHE A 95 -9.38 -8.60 7.52
N PHE A 96 -9.13 -7.33 7.84
CA PHE A 96 -10.06 -6.49 8.58
C PHE A 96 -11.40 -6.34 7.85
N MET A 97 -11.37 -6.06 6.54
CA MET A 97 -12.56 -5.93 5.71
C MET A 97 -13.36 -7.22 5.60
N VAL A 98 -12.69 -8.35 5.33
CA VAL A 98 -13.34 -9.66 5.22
C VAL A 98 -13.99 -10.04 6.55
N TRP A 99 -13.34 -9.77 7.67
CA TRP A 99 -13.89 -10.01 8.99
C TRP A 99 -15.13 -9.15 9.27
N GLN A 100 -15.10 -7.88 8.86
CA GLN A 100 -16.22 -6.97 9.04
C GLN A 100 -17.42 -7.34 8.16
N VAL A 101 -17.19 -7.72 6.91
CA VAL A 101 -18.24 -8.23 6.01
C VAL A 101 -18.89 -9.50 6.58
N ARG A 102 -18.12 -10.39 7.22
CA ARG A 102 -18.65 -11.59 7.89
C ARG A 102 -19.49 -11.29 9.14
N ARG A 103 -19.42 -10.08 9.69
CA ARG A 103 -20.21 -9.67 10.86
C ARG A 103 -21.53 -8.98 10.50
N ILE A 104 -21.78 -8.76 9.21
CA ILE A 104 -23.09 -8.34 8.66
C ILE A 104 -24.01 -9.56 8.64
#